data_AF-A0A1G8JAR7-F1
#
_entry.id   AF-A0A1G8JAR7-F1
#
_cell.length_a   1.000
_cell.length_b   1.000
_cell.length_c   1.000
_cell.angle_alpha   90.00
_cell.angle_beta   90.00
_cell.angle_gamma   90.00
#
_symmetry.space_group_name_H-M   'P 1'
#
loop_
_entity.id
_entity.type
_entity.pdbx_description
1 polymer ?
#
loop_
_entity_poly.entity_id
_entity_poly.type
_entity_poly.pdbx_seq_one_letter_code
_entity_poly.pdbx_strand_id
1 'polypeptide(L)'
;MERCSLWLTKEEIEPERLKGATVVVIDVLLATTTLVTIMERGARRVLPVESIEEAHHLKSQLDPSSTLTGGEQGGKTVDEFDCSHLLDDYMPDRVKDKDIIFLSANGTRAIKKAKNAQKVILANLRNVNAVADYLNRESTERVYIICSGASGHFSMEDYVCTSLILS
;
A
#
# COMPACT_ATOMS: atom_id res chain seq x y z
N MET A 1 -23.03 0.95 -5.85
CA MET A 1 -21.78 1.43 -6.47
C MET A 1 -22.10 1.87 -7.89
N GLU A 2 -22.29 3.17 -8.13
CA GLU A 2 -22.78 3.67 -9.43
C GLU A 2 -21.68 3.71 -10.50
N ARG A 3 -20.39 3.85 -10.10
CA ARG A 3 -19.27 3.80 -11.03
C ARG A 3 -17.99 3.27 -10.36
N CYS A 4 -17.58 2.06 -10.76
CA CYS A 4 -16.27 1.49 -10.43
C CYS A 4 -15.35 1.56 -11.65
N SER A 5 -14.15 2.10 -11.48
CA SER A 5 -13.11 2.10 -12.50
C SER A 5 -11.96 1.19 -12.06
N LEU A 6 -11.40 0.42 -12.99
CA LEU A 6 -10.25 -0.42 -12.75
C LEU A 6 -9.06 0.13 -13.55
N TRP A 7 -7.93 0.30 -12.87
CA TRP A 7 -6.62 0.51 -13.48
C TRP A 7 -5.74 -0.69 -13.19
N LEU A 8 -5.11 -1.23 -14.24
CA LEU A 8 -4.36 -2.48 -14.16
C LEU A 8 -2.90 -2.28 -13.75
N THR A 9 -2.46 -1.02 -13.73
CA THR A 9 -1.10 -0.63 -13.39
C THR A 9 -1.08 0.74 -12.70
N LYS A 10 -0.05 1.01 -11.90
CA LYS A 10 0.17 2.34 -11.30
C LYS A 10 0.50 3.41 -12.35
N GLU A 11 0.86 3.03 -13.56
CA GLU A 11 1.16 3.91 -14.68
C GLU A 11 -0.10 4.54 -15.28
N GLU A 12 -1.25 3.87 -15.19
CA GLU A 12 -2.57 4.38 -15.61
C GLU A 12 -3.15 5.44 -14.67
N ILE A 13 -2.57 5.62 -13.48
CA ILE A 13 -3.10 6.54 -12.47
C ILE A 13 -3.02 7.97 -12.95
N GLU A 14 -4.18 8.61 -13.05
CA GLU A 14 -4.35 10.04 -13.29
C GLU A 14 -4.80 10.72 -11.97
N PRO A 15 -3.90 11.35 -11.19
CA PRO A 15 -4.22 11.86 -9.85
C PRO A 15 -5.39 12.86 -9.81
N GLU A 16 -5.57 13.64 -10.87
CA GLU A 16 -6.67 14.60 -10.96
C GLU A 16 -8.05 13.93 -11.03
N ARG A 17 -8.13 12.71 -11.57
CA ARG A 17 -9.37 11.92 -11.63
C ARG A 17 -9.74 11.29 -10.29
N LEU A 18 -8.86 11.33 -9.29
CA LEU A 18 -9.12 10.70 -7.99
C LEU A 18 -9.81 11.62 -6.98
N LYS A 19 -9.86 12.93 -7.24
CA LYS A 19 -10.49 13.91 -6.32
C LYS A 19 -11.94 13.51 -5.99
N GLY A 20 -12.23 13.41 -4.70
CA GLY A 20 -13.55 13.02 -4.17
C GLY A 20 -13.90 11.53 -4.34
N ALA A 21 -12.98 10.69 -4.80
CA ALA A 21 -13.19 9.26 -4.95
C ALA A 21 -12.62 8.47 -3.76
N THR A 22 -13.13 7.26 -3.55
CA THR A 22 -12.45 6.23 -2.76
C THR A 22 -11.58 5.40 -3.69
N VAL A 23 -10.34 5.17 -3.28
CA VAL A 23 -9.37 4.37 -4.02
C VAL A 23 -9.03 3.12 -3.21
N VAL A 24 -9.02 1.98 -3.88
CA VAL A 24 -8.46 0.73 -3.37
C VAL A 24 -7.17 0.44 -4.12
N VAL A 25 -6.04 0.46 -3.42
CA VAL A 25 -4.74 0.07 -3.98
C VAL A 25 -4.46 -1.38 -3.63
N ILE A 26 -4.03 -2.14 -4.63
CA ILE A 26 -3.68 -3.56 -4.53
C ILE A 26 -2.24 -3.73 -5.02
N ASP A 27 -1.44 -4.40 -4.20
CA ASP A 27 -0.10 -4.90 -4.53
C ASP A 27 0.10 -6.15 -3.69
N VAL A 28 -0.42 -7.28 -4.16
CA VAL A 28 -0.48 -8.52 -3.37
C VAL A 28 0.93 -9.03 -3.10
N LEU A 29 1.83 -8.92 -4.09
CA LEU A 29 3.23 -9.33 -4.05
C LEU A 29 4.13 -8.09 -4.24
N LEU A 30 4.37 -7.30 -3.20
CA LEU A 30 4.20 -7.64 -1.78
C LEU A 30 3.76 -6.47 -0.90
N ALA A 31 3.61 -5.26 -1.44
CA ALA A 31 3.53 -4.06 -0.60
C ALA A 31 2.27 -4.06 0.27
N THR A 32 1.07 -4.20 -0.32
CA THR A 32 -0.19 -4.11 0.46
C THR A 32 -0.34 -5.25 1.46
N THR A 33 0.11 -6.46 1.12
CA THR A 33 0.16 -7.60 2.06
C THR A 33 1.09 -7.28 3.24
N THR A 34 2.25 -6.71 2.97
CA THR A 34 3.25 -6.36 3.99
C THR A 34 2.75 -5.24 4.89
N LEU A 35 2.22 -4.15 4.32
CA LEU A 35 1.73 -3.02 5.11
C LEU A 35 0.56 -3.40 6.03
N VAL A 36 -0.40 -4.20 5.53
CA VAL A 36 -1.50 -4.71 6.35
C VAL A 36 -0.96 -5.61 7.47
N THR A 37 -0.01 -6.49 7.18
CA THR A 37 0.61 -7.36 8.20
C THR A 37 1.34 -6.55 9.27
N ILE A 38 2.06 -5.49 8.90
CA ILE A 38 2.74 -4.59 9.84
C ILE A 38 1.74 -3.93 10.78
N MET A 39 0.61 -3.43 10.25
CA MET A 39 -0.45 -2.81 11.05
C MET A 39 -1.10 -3.81 12.01
N GLU A 40 -1.41 -5.03 11.55
CA GLU A 40 -1.97 -6.10 12.40
C GLU A 40 -1.03 -6.52 13.53
N ARG A 41 0.28 -6.36 13.35
CA ARG A 41 1.30 -6.63 14.37
C ARG A 41 1.53 -5.46 15.34
N GLY A 42 0.72 -4.42 15.24
CA GLY A 42 0.65 -3.36 16.23
C GLY A 42 1.52 -2.15 15.94
N ALA A 43 2.04 -2.00 14.73
CA ALA A 43 2.70 -0.74 14.35
C ALA A 43 1.77 0.45 14.56
N ARG A 44 2.32 1.58 15.03
CA ARG A 44 1.56 2.81 15.28
C ARG A 44 1.01 3.39 13.98
N ARG A 45 1.82 3.41 12.94
CA ARG A 45 1.47 3.78 11.56
C ARG A 45 2.55 3.32 10.60
N VAL A 46 2.16 3.20 9.34
CA VAL A 46 3.07 2.96 8.22
C VAL A 46 3.10 4.21 7.33
N LEU A 47 4.28 4.59 6.87
CA LEU A 47 4.57 5.77 6.07
C LEU A 47 5.17 5.33 4.71
N PRO A 48 4.33 5.12 3.68
CA PRO A 48 4.79 4.79 2.34
C PRO A 48 5.60 5.93 1.72
N VAL A 49 6.76 5.61 1.14
CA VAL A 49 7.63 6.57 0.44
C VAL A 49 7.93 6.11 -0.99
N GLU A 50 8.39 7.04 -1.84
CA GLU A 50 8.69 6.80 -3.26
C GLU A 50 10.19 6.62 -3.53
N SER A 51 11.05 7.00 -2.59
CA SER A 51 12.50 6.87 -2.71
C SER A 51 13.22 6.64 -1.36
N ILE A 52 14.46 6.18 -1.44
CA ILE A 52 15.35 5.98 -0.29
C ILE A 52 15.68 7.32 0.38
N GLU A 53 15.88 8.37 -0.42
CA GLU A 53 16.13 9.73 0.07
C GLU A 53 14.93 10.27 0.85
N GLU A 54 13.70 10.04 0.38
CA GLU A 54 12.48 10.39 1.12
C GLU A 54 12.40 9.62 2.45
N ALA A 55 12.76 8.33 2.45
CA ALA A 55 12.81 7.54 3.69
C ALA A 55 13.78 8.14 4.72
N HIS A 56 15.01 8.47 4.31
CA HIS A 56 15.99 9.07 5.22
C HIS A 56 15.56 10.46 5.69
N HIS A 57 15.04 11.28 4.79
CA HIS A 57 14.54 12.60 5.13
C HIS A 57 13.43 12.51 6.20
N LEU A 58 12.44 11.63 5.98
CA LEU A 58 11.35 11.43 6.93
C LEU A 58 11.83 10.83 8.25
N LYS A 59 12.76 9.86 8.22
CA LYS A 59 13.36 9.28 9.43
C LYS A 59 14.07 10.34 10.28
N SER A 60 14.75 11.31 9.65
CA SER A 60 15.43 12.40 10.37
C SER A 60 14.50 13.40 11.05
N GLN A 61 13.22 13.40 10.69
CA GLN A 61 12.18 14.25 11.29
C GLN A 61 11.39 13.55 12.41
N LEU A 62 11.60 12.24 12.56
CA LEU A 62 10.90 11.41 13.55
C LEU A 62 11.85 10.97 14.65
N ASP A 63 11.28 10.49 15.76
CA ASP A 63 12.04 9.94 16.87
C ASP A 63 12.72 8.61 16.43
N PRO A 64 14.07 8.54 16.41
CA PRO A 64 14.78 7.36 15.93
C PRO A 64 14.58 6.14 16.83
N SER A 65 14.17 6.30 18.10
CA SER A 65 13.91 5.17 19.00
C SER A 65 12.59 4.46 18.71
N SER A 66 11.65 5.16 18.07
CA SER A 66 10.32 4.68 17.73
C SER A 66 10.04 4.63 16.23
N THR A 67 11.07 4.74 15.38
CA THR A 67 10.95 4.73 13.92
C THR A 67 11.85 3.67 13.29
N LEU A 68 11.31 2.87 12.38
CA LEU A 68 12.07 1.92 11.56
C LEU A 68 11.86 2.20 10.07
N THR A 69 12.88 1.98 9.26
CA THR A 69 12.78 1.90 7.80
C THR A 69 12.72 0.45 7.34
N GLY A 70 12.02 0.21 6.23
CA GLY A 70 11.98 -1.11 5.62
C GLY A 70 11.44 -1.14 4.21
N GLY A 71 11.55 -2.31 3.57
CA GLY A 71 11.02 -2.54 2.24
C GLY A 71 12.08 -2.95 1.22
N GLU A 72 11.81 -2.63 -0.06
CA GLU A 72 12.62 -3.08 -1.19
C GLU A 72 12.75 -2.05 -2.30
N GLN A 73 13.78 -2.23 -3.12
CA GLN A 73 13.91 -1.62 -4.42
C GLN A 73 14.28 -2.68 -5.47
N GLY A 74 13.40 -2.88 -6.45
CA GLY A 74 13.63 -3.84 -7.54
C GLY A 74 13.64 -5.30 -7.06
N GLY A 75 12.83 -5.62 -6.05
CA GLY A 75 12.73 -6.93 -5.42
C GLY A 75 13.86 -7.26 -4.45
N LYS A 76 14.72 -6.29 -4.12
CA LYS A 76 15.87 -6.49 -3.22
C LYS A 76 15.76 -5.62 -1.99
N THR A 77 16.24 -6.16 -0.87
CA THR A 77 16.42 -5.40 0.38
C THR A 77 17.30 -4.17 0.12
N VAL A 78 16.94 -3.06 0.77
CA VAL A 78 17.76 -1.84 0.81
C VAL A 78 18.72 -1.97 1.99
N ASP A 79 20.02 -1.99 1.72
CA ASP A 79 21.05 -2.29 2.73
C ASP A 79 21.07 -1.28 3.88
N GLU A 80 20.78 0.00 3.62
CA GLU A 80 20.71 1.03 4.66
C GLU A 80 19.39 1.08 5.46
N PHE A 81 18.46 0.16 5.24
CA PHE A 81 17.21 0.09 6.01
C PHE A 81 17.31 -0.82 7.23
N ASP A 82 16.50 -0.53 8.25
CA ASP A 82 16.49 -1.36 9.47
C ASP A 82 15.88 -2.75 9.19
N CYS A 83 14.90 -2.83 8.29
CA CYS A 83 14.15 -4.04 7.94
C CYS A 83 14.19 -4.30 6.42
N SER A 84 14.10 -5.55 6.00
CA SER A 84 13.87 -5.92 4.61
C SER A 84 12.40 -5.77 4.20
N HIS A 85 12.01 -6.32 3.06
CA HIS A 85 10.61 -6.46 2.65
C HIS A 85 9.96 -7.76 3.16
N LEU A 86 10.71 -8.64 3.81
CA LEU A 86 10.22 -9.93 4.29
C LEU A 86 9.42 -9.76 5.57
N LEU A 87 8.31 -10.50 5.68
CA LEU A 87 7.44 -10.42 6.85
C LEU A 87 8.15 -10.78 8.16
N ASP A 88 9.18 -11.61 8.14
CA ASP A 88 9.90 -12.02 9.36
C ASP A 88 10.64 -10.87 10.05
N ASP A 89 10.95 -9.79 9.32
CA ASP A 89 11.54 -8.60 9.92
C ASP A 89 10.54 -7.74 10.70
N TYR A 90 9.24 -8.00 10.58
CA TYR A 90 8.18 -7.18 11.15
C TYR A 90 7.45 -7.84 12.31
N MET A 91 8.13 -8.65 13.13
CA MET A 91 7.50 -9.34 14.27
C MET A 91 6.97 -8.35 15.32
N PRO A 92 5.89 -8.69 16.07
CA PRO A 92 5.23 -7.74 16.99
C PRO A 92 6.16 -7.11 18.02
N ASP A 93 7.09 -7.87 18.58
CA ASP A 93 8.12 -7.39 19.52
C ASP A 93 9.04 -6.31 18.93
N ARG A 94 9.22 -6.32 17.60
CA ARG A 94 10.02 -5.33 16.88
C ARG A 94 9.21 -4.13 16.42
N VAL A 95 7.98 -4.29 15.97
CA VAL A 95 7.22 -3.22 15.28
C VAL A 95 6.14 -2.55 16.13
N LYS A 96 5.73 -3.16 17.24
CA LYS A 96 4.64 -2.64 18.07
C LYS A 96 4.92 -1.20 18.52
N ASP A 97 3.90 -0.34 18.38
CA ASP A 97 3.90 1.08 18.73
C ASP A 97 4.96 1.94 18.00
N LYS A 98 5.60 1.40 16.94
CA LYS A 98 6.59 2.10 16.11
C LYS A 98 5.98 2.66 14.83
N ASP A 99 6.58 3.74 14.34
CA ASP A 99 6.37 4.25 12.98
C ASP A 99 7.24 3.46 12.00
N ILE A 100 6.64 2.95 10.93
CA ILE A 100 7.37 2.19 9.91
C ILE A 100 7.37 2.96 8.60
N ILE A 101 8.54 3.43 8.17
CA ILE A 101 8.74 4.05 6.86
C ILE A 101 9.01 2.92 5.86
N PHE A 102 8.17 2.79 4.83
CA PHE A 102 8.23 1.65 3.93
C PHE A 102 8.37 2.06 2.47
N LEU A 103 9.33 1.45 1.77
CA LEU A 103 9.57 1.64 0.34
C LEU A 103 9.22 0.36 -0.45
N SER A 104 8.62 0.52 -1.62
CA SER A 104 8.51 -0.55 -2.61
C SER A 104 8.59 0.02 -4.02
N ALA A 105 8.90 -0.81 -5.00
CA ALA A 105 8.96 -0.45 -6.41
C ALA A 105 7.58 -0.12 -7.00
N ASN A 106 6.51 -0.71 -6.46
CA ASN A 106 5.17 -0.62 -7.04
C ASN A 106 4.15 -0.01 -6.08
N GLY A 107 3.76 -0.72 -5.02
CA GLY A 107 2.61 -0.36 -4.19
C GLY A 107 2.74 0.97 -3.46
N THR A 108 3.89 1.30 -2.87
CA THR A 108 4.09 2.61 -2.21
C THR A 108 3.97 3.77 -3.20
N ARG A 109 4.41 3.58 -4.46
CA ARG A 109 4.21 4.56 -5.54
C ARG A 109 2.75 4.66 -5.96
N ALA A 110 2.02 3.54 -6.06
CA ALA A 110 0.59 3.55 -6.34
C ALA A 110 -0.19 4.31 -5.24
N ILE A 111 0.13 4.06 -3.97
CA ILE A 111 -0.43 4.78 -2.81
C ILE A 111 -0.17 6.28 -2.91
N LYS A 112 1.07 6.68 -3.25
CA LYS A 112 1.47 8.09 -3.33
C LYS A 112 0.81 8.81 -4.50
N LYS A 113 0.66 8.15 -5.66
CA LYS A 113 -0.13 8.67 -6.78
C LYS A 113 -1.62 8.79 -6.44
N ALA A 114 -2.13 7.97 -5.52
CA ALA A 114 -3.51 8.03 -5.03
C ALA A 114 -3.79 9.12 -3.99
N LYS A 115 -2.80 9.96 -3.61
CA LYS A 115 -2.93 10.98 -2.55
C LYS A 115 -4.05 12.00 -2.72
N ASN A 116 -4.52 12.23 -3.96
CA ASN A 116 -5.60 13.17 -4.26
C ASN A 116 -7.00 12.57 -3.99
N ALA A 117 -7.08 11.27 -3.70
CA ALA A 117 -8.32 10.62 -3.33
C ALA A 117 -8.86 11.14 -2.00
N GLN A 118 -10.19 11.09 -1.83
CA GLN A 118 -10.79 11.36 -0.52
C GLN A 118 -10.39 10.30 0.49
N LYS A 119 -10.23 9.06 0.05
CA LYS A 119 -9.87 7.92 0.89
C LYS A 119 -9.05 6.93 0.07
N VAL A 120 -7.96 6.44 0.67
CA VAL A 120 -7.13 5.37 0.12
C VAL A 120 -7.23 4.16 1.06
N ILE A 121 -7.61 3.03 0.50
CA ILE A 121 -7.76 1.73 1.17
C ILE A 121 -6.73 0.79 0.57
N LEU A 122 -6.08 -0.01 1.41
CA LEU A 122 -5.18 -1.06 0.95
C LEU A 122 -5.92 -2.40 0.96
N ALA A 123 -5.87 -3.12 -0.15
CA ALA A 123 -6.46 -4.44 -0.28
C ALA A 123 -5.44 -5.46 -0.74
N ASN A 124 -5.56 -6.67 -0.21
CA ASN A 124 -4.84 -7.85 -0.61
C ASN A 124 -5.74 -9.08 -0.36
N LEU A 125 -5.26 -10.26 -0.73
CA LEU A 125 -6.04 -11.49 -0.60
C LEU A 125 -6.46 -11.84 0.85
N ARG A 126 -5.77 -11.32 1.88
CA ARG A 126 -6.09 -11.59 3.28
C ARG A 126 -7.23 -10.73 3.82
N ASN A 127 -7.41 -9.52 3.30
CA ASN A 127 -8.43 -8.58 3.77
C ASN A 127 -9.51 -8.24 2.72
N VAL A 128 -9.54 -8.96 1.60
CA VAL A 128 -10.46 -8.72 0.48
C VAL A 128 -11.93 -8.62 0.90
N ASN A 129 -12.42 -9.56 1.72
CA ASN A 129 -13.81 -9.55 2.19
C ASN A 129 -14.12 -8.31 3.04
N ALA A 130 -13.20 -7.92 3.93
CA ALA A 130 -13.37 -6.74 4.77
C ALA A 130 -13.41 -5.45 3.93
N VAL A 131 -12.64 -5.39 2.84
CA VAL A 131 -12.66 -4.26 1.91
C VAL A 131 -13.96 -4.24 1.10
N ALA A 132 -14.43 -5.39 0.59
CA ALA A 132 -15.71 -5.47 -0.12
C ALA A 132 -16.89 -5.05 0.78
N ASP A 133 -16.95 -5.57 2.01
CA ASP A 133 -17.95 -5.21 3.01
C ASP A 133 -17.90 -3.72 3.35
N TYR A 134 -16.70 -3.15 3.47
CA TYR A 134 -16.51 -1.72 3.71
C TYR A 134 -17.09 -0.89 2.56
N LEU A 135 -16.76 -1.21 1.31
CA LEU A 135 -17.25 -0.48 0.14
C LEU A 135 -18.77 -0.54 0.00
N ASN A 136 -19.36 -1.70 0.29
CA ASN A 136 -20.81 -1.90 0.28
C ASN A 136 -21.51 -1.08 1.36
N ARG A 137 -20.99 -1.09 2.60
CA ARG A 137 -21.59 -0.37 3.73
C ARG A 137 -21.56 1.14 3.52
N GLU A 138 -20.46 1.68 3.02
CA GLU A 138 -20.29 3.13 2.86
C GLU A 138 -21.07 3.70 1.66
N SER A 139 -21.77 2.84 0.89
CA SER A 139 -22.52 3.24 -0.31
C SER A 139 -21.69 4.11 -1.25
N THR A 140 -20.43 3.72 -1.49
CA THR A 140 -19.49 4.59 -2.20
C THR A 140 -19.88 4.72 -3.67
N GLU A 141 -20.09 5.97 -4.12
CA GLU A 141 -20.56 6.26 -5.48
C GLU A 141 -19.44 6.20 -6.52
N ARG A 142 -18.23 6.64 -6.16
CA ARG A 142 -17.06 6.73 -7.04
C ARG A 142 -15.88 5.96 -6.48
N VAL A 143 -15.66 4.76 -7.03
CA VAL A 143 -14.57 3.86 -6.61
C VAL A 143 -13.57 3.67 -7.75
N TYR A 144 -12.29 3.75 -7.42
CA TYR A 144 -11.19 3.29 -8.28
C TYR A 144 -10.51 2.11 -7.61
N ILE A 145 -10.42 0.98 -8.30
CA ILE A 145 -9.55 -0.13 -7.90
C ILE A 145 -8.30 -0.04 -8.76
N ILE A 146 -7.14 -0.09 -8.11
CA ILE A 146 -5.84 0.14 -8.71
C ILE A 146 -4.96 -1.07 -8.41
N CYS A 147 -4.69 -1.88 -9.42
CA CYS A 147 -3.58 -2.82 -9.40
C CYS A 147 -2.27 -2.01 -9.51
N SER A 148 -1.30 -2.30 -8.65
CA SER A 148 -0.02 -1.60 -8.68
C SER A 148 0.83 -2.04 -9.87
N GLY A 149 0.62 -3.29 -10.30
CA GLY A 149 1.35 -3.89 -11.41
C GLY A 149 2.82 -4.11 -11.08
N ALA A 150 3.57 -4.64 -12.03
CA ALA A 150 5.00 -4.89 -11.88
C ALA A 150 5.75 -4.36 -13.11
N SER A 151 6.69 -3.43 -12.90
CA SER A 151 7.53 -2.88 -13.98
C SER A 151 6.72 -2.37 -15.19
N GLY A 152 5.59 -1.68 -14.94
CA GLY A 152 4.71 -1.15 -15.99
C GLY A 152 3.77 -2.16 -16.63
N HIS A 153 3.74 -3.39 -16.14
CA HIS A 153 2.89 -4.46 -16.67
C HIS A 153 1.84 -4.89 -15.66
N PHE A 154 0.76 -5.45 -16.21
CA PHE A 154 -0.29 -6.12 -15.47
C PHE A 154 0.28 -7.18 -14.50
N SER A 155 -0.29 -7.20 -13.29
CA SER A 155 -0.04 -8.22 -12.26
C SER A 155 -1.28 -9.12 -12.14
N MET A 156 -1.08 -10.44 -12.23
CA MET A 156 -2.17 -11.40 -12.19
C MET A 156 -2.78 -11.49 -10.79
N GLU A 157 -1.93 -11.52 -9.76
CA GLU A 157 -2.34 -11.59 -8.36
C GLU A 157 -3.14 -10.34 -7.93
N ASP A 158 -2.76 -9.15 -8.40
CA ASP A 158 -3.49 -7.92 -8.13
C ASP A 158 -4.89 -7.97 -8.76
N TYR A 159 -4.98 -8.50 -9.99
CA TYR A 159 -6.25 -8.66 -10.68
C TYR A 159 -7.14 -9.73 -10.07
N VAL A 160 -6.59 -10.85 -9.61
CA VAL A 160 -7.35 -11.86 -8.86
C VAL A 160 -7.93 -11.25 -7.59
N CYS A 161 -7.14 -10.48 -6.84
CA CYS A 161 -7.64 -9.77 -5.66
C CYS A 161 -8.75 -8.77 -6.04
N THR A 162 -8.59 -8.04 -7.14
CA THR A 162 -9.64 -7.15 -7.68
C THR A 162 -10.93 -7.90 -7.99
N SER A 163 -10.82 -9.05 -8.67
CA SER A 163 -11.98 -9.86 -9.03
C SER A 163 -12.76 -10.34 -7.82
N LEU A 164 -12.07 -10.66 -6.72
CA LEU A 164 -12.70 -11.07 -5.45
C LEU A 164 -13.38 -9.90 -4.73
N ILE A 165 -12.91 -8.66 -4.90
CA ILE A 165 -13.60 -7.46 -4.38
C ILE A 165 -14.89 -7.21 -5.17
N LEU A 166 -14.88 -7.48 -6.47
CA LEU A 166 -15.98 -7.15 -7.39
C LEU A 166 -17.03 -8.26 -7.55
N SER A 167 -16.78 -9.46 -7.03
CA SER A 167 -17.70 -10.62 -7.10
C SER A 167 -18.81 -10.54 -6.06
#